data_AF-A0A8R2D866-F1
#
_entry.id   AF-A0A8R2D866-F1
#
_cell.length_a   1.000
_cell.length_b   1.000
_cell.length_c   1.000
_cell.angle_alpha   90.00
_cell.angle_beta   90.00
_cell.angle_gamma   90.00
#
_symmetry.space_group_name_H-M   'P 1'
#
loop_
_entity.id
_entity.type
_entity.pdbx_description
1 polymer ?
#
loop_
_entity_poly.entity_id
_entity_poly.type
_entity_poly.pdbx_seq_one_letter_code
_entity_poly.pdbx_strand_id
1 'polypeptide(L)'
;MFAGYFAVIAVMYQVPYMGMYAFLGFTAFVLFMFAMLLIEIRPVYRFEDIGVLDLRVCYNGEWYFTRALSPYAVQQLLDEPSIGAALKQKMRVIIGNKGEIDFYDVYDMAYGKKPQDEPSQLAAAN
;
A
#
# COMPACT_ATOMS: atom_id res chain seq x y z
N MET A 1 20.61 18.71 1.09
CA MET A 1 19.83 19.62 0.21
C MET A 1 20.43 21.03 0.15
N PHE A 2 20.53 21.75 1.28
CA PHE A 2 20.94 23.16 1.27
C PHE A 2 22.33 23.43 0.68
N ALA A 3 23.34 22.61 1.02
CA ALA A 3 24.68 22.75 0.43
C ALA A 3 24.67 22.61 -1.11
N GLY A 4 23.89 21.65 -1.63
CA GLY A 4 23.71 21.47 -3.08
C GLY A 4 22.96 22.63 -3.73
N TYR A 5 21.91 23.15 -3.07
CA TYR A 5 21.18 24.33 -3.53
C TYR A 5 22.10 25.56 -3.65
N PHE A 6 22.89 25.85 -2.61
CA PHE A 6 23.83 26.98 -2.65
C PHE A 6 24.94 26.80 -3.70
N ALA A 7 25.44 25.57 -3.90
CA ALA A 7 26.40 25.28 -4.96
C ALA A 7 25.83 25.58 -6.36
N VAL A 8 24.58 25.20 -6.62
CA VAL A 8 23.91 25.51 -7.90
C VAL A 8 23.72 27.01 -8.08
N ILE A 9 23.27 27.72 -7.03
CA ILE A 9 23.14 29.19 -7.08
C ILE A 9 24.48 29.87 -7.39
N ALA A 10 25.58 29.39 -6.79
CA ALA A 10 26.92 29.93 -7.05
C ALA A 10 27.36 29.74 -8.50
N VAL A 11 27.04 28.60 -9.12
CA VAL A 11 27.32 28.35 -10.54
C VAL A 11 26.44 29.24 -11.42
N MET A 12 25.12 29.28 -11.16
CA MET A 12 24.18 30.11 -11.92
C MET A 12 24.56 31.59 -11.89
N TYR A 13 25.13 32.08 -10.78
CA TYR A 13 25.54 33.48 -10.64
C TYR A 13 26.66 33.88 -11.58
N GLN A 14 27.52 32.94 -11.96
CA GLN A 14 28.61 33.21 -12.90
C GLN A 14 28.20 33.07 -14.36
N VAL A 15 26.97 32.67 -14.65
CA VAL A 15 26.50 32.41 -16.01
C VAL A 15 25.85 33.67 -16.59
N PRO A 16 26.43 34.30 -17.64
CA PRO A 16 26.00 35.62 -18.11
C PRO A 16 24.58 35.68 -18.68
N TYR A 17 24.04 34.53 -19.14
CA TYR A 17 22.71 34.42 -19.73
C TYR A 17 21.63 33.99 -18.73
N MET A 18 22.00 33.69 -17.48
CA MET A 18 21.04 33.41 -16.41
C MET A 18 20.76 34.68 -15.60
N GLY A 19 19.71 35.39 -15.98
CA GLY A 19 19.23 36.57 -15.25
C GLY A 19 18.46 36.21 -13.97
N MET A 20 18.06 37.23 -13.21
CA MET A 20 17.31 37.08 -11.95
C MET A 20 16.05 36.20 -12.05
N TYR A 21 15.36 36.20 -13.19
CA TYR A 21 14.19 35.35 -13.41
C TYR A 21 14.53 33.85 -13.43
N ALA A 22 15.71 33.47 -13.92
CA ALA A 22 16.16 32.08 -13.89
C ALA A 22 16.39 31.58 -12.45
N PHE A 23 16.93 32.44 -11.59
CA PHE A 23 17.07 32.15 -10.16
C PHE A 23 15.72 31.95 -9.48
N LEU A 24 14.80 32.90 -9.69
CA LEU A 24 13.45 32.80 -9.12
C LEU A 24 12.74 31.54 -9.57
N GLY A 25 12.82 31.19 -10.86
CA GLY A 25 12.25 29.98 -11.42
C GLY A 25 12.86 28.70 -10.81
N PHE A 26 14.18 28.66 -10.69
CA PHE A 26 14.87 27.52 -10.08
C PHE A 26 14.51 27.35 -8.60
N THR A 27 14.52 28.44 -7.82
CA THR A 27 14.12 28.42 -6.41
C THR A 27 12.67 27.96 -6.26
N ALA A 28 11.75 28.49 -7.07
CA ALA A 28 10.35 28.08 -7.07
C ALA A 28 10.19 26.58 -7.39
N PHE A 29 10.93 26.07 -8.38
CA PHE A 29 10.93 24.64 -8.71
C PHE A 29 11.43 23.76 -7.56
N VAL A 30 12.54 24.13 -6.91
CA VAL A 30 13.08 23.39 -5.76
C VAL A 30 12.10 23.37 -4.60
N LEU A 31 11.47 24.51 -4.29
CA LEU A 31 10.45 24.59 -3.25
C LEU A 31 9.21 23.76 -3.59
N PHE A 32 8.79 23.76 -4.86
CA PHE A 32 7.67 22.93 -5.32
C PHE A 32 7.98 21.44 -5.16
N MET A 33 9.17 20.98 -5.59
CA MET A 33 9.61 19.61 -5.39
C MET A 33 9.68 19.23 -3.91
N PHE A 34 10.20 20.12 -3.07
CA PHE A 34 10.24 19.91 -1.63
C PHE A 34 8.83 19.81 -1.02
N ALA A 35 7.91 20.67 -1.44
CA ALA A 35 6.51 20.60 -1.01
C ALA A 35 5.84 19.28 -1.41
N MET A 36 6.07 18.82 -2.65
CA MET A 36 5.56 17.52 -3.12
C MET A 36 6.09 16.35 -2.28
N LEU A 37 7.36 16.40 -1.84
CA LEU A 37 7.95 15.37 -0.96
C LEU A 37 7.40 15.42 0.47
N LEU A 38 6.90 16.57 0.91
CA LEU A 38 6.24 16.73 2.22
C LEU A 38 4.77 16.27 2.19
N ILE A 39 4.20 15.99 1.02
CA ILE A 39 2.87 15.39 0.91
C ILE A 39 2.98 13.95 1.39
N GLU A 40 2.65 13.72 2.65
CA GLU A 40 2.54 12.39 3.19
C GLU A 40 1.23 11.77 2.72
N ILE A 41 1.33 10.82 1.78
CA ILE A 41 0.19 9.99 1.40
C ILE A 41 0.02 8.92 2.48
N ARG A 42 -0.92 9.15 3.40
CA ARG A 42 -1.36 8.14 4.38
C ARG A 42 -2.65 7.49 3.88
N PRO A 43 -2.58 6.40 3.10
CA PRO A 43 -3.79 5.68 2.72
C PRO A 43 -4.47 5.13 3.98
N VAL A 44 -5.77 5.40 4.12
CA VAL A 44 -6.61 4.78 5.16
C VAL A 44 -7.11 3.46 4.59
N TYR A 45 -6.55 2.36 5.08
CA TYR A 45 -6.91 1.03 4.61
C TYR A 45 -8.25 0.58 5.17
N ARG A 46 -9.09 0.04 4.29
CA ARG A 46 -10.35 -0.59 4.68
C ARG A 46 -10.26 -2.08 4.39
N PHE A 47 -10.94 -2.86 5.22
CA PHE A 47 -11.04 -4.29 5.04
C PHE A 47 -11.66 -4.68 3.69
N GLU A 48 -12.57 -3.86 3.17
CA GLU A 48 -13.22 -4.05 1.87
C GLU A 48 -12.28 -3.89 0.65
N ASP A 49 -11.14 -3.21 0.81
CA ASP A 49 -10.20 -2.92 -0.29
C ASP A 49 -9.09 -3.98 -0.43
N ILE A 50 -9.11 -5.03 0.40
CA ILE A 50 -8.13 -6.12 0.37
C ILE A 50 -8.29 -6.89 -0.95
N GLY A 51 -7.24 -6.90 -1.78
CA GLY A 51 -7.20 -7.61 -3.06
C GLY A 51 -7.56 -6.78 -4.31
N VAL A 52 -7.90 -5.49 -4.17
CA VAL A 52 -8.16 -4.60 -5.32
C VAL A 52 -6.87 -4.06 -5.95
N LEU A 53 -5.88 -3.72 -5.11
CA LEU A 53 -4.56 -3.24 -5.54
C LEU A 53 -3.47 -4.06 -4.83
N ASP A 54 -2.51 -4.62 -5.58
CA ASP A 54 -1.33 -5.34 -5.04
C ASP A 54 -0.28 -4.34 -4.49
N LEU A 55 -0.73 -3.50 -3.56
CA LEU A 55 0.16 -2.64 -2.80
C LEU A 55 0.70 -3.45 -1.63
N ARG A 56 2.00 -3.72 -1.62
CA ARG A 56 2.67 -4.23 -0.42
C ARG A 56 2.43 -3.25 0.73
N VAL A 57 1.63 -3.68 1.70
CA VAL A 57 1.18 -2.84 2.81
C VAL A 57 2.31 -2.73 3.83
N CYS A 58 2.64 -1.52 4.26
CA CYS A 58 3.48 -1.28 5.42
C CYS A 58 2.59 -0.70 6.52
N TYR A 59 2.41 -1.39 7.65
CA TYR A 59 1.68 -0.87 8.80
C TYR A 59 2.58 -0.90 10.04
N ASN A 60 2.64 0.23 10.75
CA ASN A 60 3.59 0.45 11.84
C ASN A 60 5.08 0.19 11.47
N GLY A 61 5.47 0.45 10.23
CA GLY A 61 6.84 0.22 9.75
C GLY A 61 7.17 -1.23 9.40
N GLU A 62 6.21 -2.16 9.58
CA GLU A 62 6.35 -3.53 9.13
C GLU A 62 5.66 -3.74 7.79
N TRP A 63 6.37 -4.33 6.84
CA TRP A 63 5.75 -4.84 5.63
C TRP A 63 4.85 -6.02 6.01
N TYR A 64 3.53 -5.86 5.83
CA TYR A 64 2.55 -6.95 5.84
C TYR A 64 2.72 -7.72 4.54
N PHE A 65 3.85 -8.43 4.52
CA PHE A 65 4.06 -9.54 3.61
C PHE A 65 3.09 -10.66 3.99
N THR A 66 2.90 -11.58 3.05
CA THR A 66 2.29 -12.90 3.25
C THR A 66 3.04 -13.65 4.36
N ARG A 67 2.78 -13.29 5.62
CA ARG A 67 3.28 -14.04 6.78
C ARG A 67 2.31 -15.18 7.04
N ALA A 68 2.89 -16.35 7.31
CA ALA A 68 2.16 -17.44 7.91
C ALA A 68 1.47 -16.97 9.20
N LEU A 69 0.23 -17.41 9.37
CA LEU A 69 -0.49 -17.29 10.63
C LEU A 69 0.28 -18.05 11.71
N SER A 70 0.33 -17.47 12.91
CA SER A 70 0.91 -18.17 14.05
C SER A 70 0.13 -19.47 14.33
N PRO A 71 0.80 -20.54 14.83
CA PRO A 71 0.11 -21.78 15.17
C PRO A 71 -1.07 -21.57 16.13
N TYR A 72 -0.93 -20.62 17.05
CA TYR A 72 -2.00 -20.21 17.98
C TYR A 72 -3.22 -19.64 17.25
N ALA A 73 -3.02 -18.73 16.30
CA ALA A 73 -4.10 -18.16 15.50
C ALA A 73 -4.80 -19.21 14.62
N VAL A 74 -4.03 -20.14 14.04
CA VAL A 74 -4.59 -21.26 13.29
C VAL A 74 -5.47 -22.14 14.18
N GLN A 75 -5.01 -22.44 15.40
CA GLN A 75 -5.78 -23.26 16.33
C GLN A 75 -7.06 -22.56 16.80
N GLN A 76 -6.99 -21.27 17.10
CA GLN A 76 -8.19 -20.46 17.40
C GLN A 76 -9.21 -20.52 16.26
N LEU A 77 -8.79 -20.36 15.00
CA LEU A 77 -9.70 -20.46 13.85
C LEU A 77 -10.29 -21.87 13.68
N LEU A 78 -9.53 -22.93 14.00
CA LEU A 78 -10.03 -24.31 13.93
C LEU A 78 -10.99 -24.65 15.07
N ASP A 79 -10.83 -24.05 16.24
CA ASP A 79 -11.66 -24.28 17.43
C ASP A 79 -12.90 -23.37 17.45
N GLU A 80 -12.86 -22.24 16.74
CA GLU A 80 -13.93 -21.24 16.70
C GLU A 80 -15.26 -21.84 16.17
N PRO A 81 -16.33 -21.88 16.98
CA PRO A 81 -17.59 -22.53 16.61
C PRO A 81 -18.36 -21.80 15.51
N SER A 82 -18.15 -20.48 15.34
CA SER A 82 -18.81 -19.70 14.29
C SER A 82 -18.30 -20.01 12.87
N ILE A 83 -17.16 -20.69 12.75
CA ILE A 83 -16.56 -21.04 11.46
C ILE A 83 -17.07 -22.40 10.97
N GLY A 84 -17.64 -22.41 9.76
CA GLY A 84 -18.18 -23.62 9.14
C GLY A 84 -17.14 -24.72 8.90
N ALA A 85 -17.56 -25.99 9.02
CA ALA A 85 -16.69 -27.15 8.88
C ALA A 85 -15.98 -27.22 7.50
N ALA A 86 -16.64 -26.73 6.44
CA ALA A 86 -16.07 -26.68 5.10
C ALA A 86 -14.82 -25.77 5.03
N LEU A 87 -14.84 -24.61 5.71
CA LEU A 87 -13.70 -23.70 5.74
C LEU A 87 -12.53 -24.32 6.50
N LYS A 88 -12.81 -24.92 7.67
CA LYS A 88 -11.80 -25.63 8.48
C LYS A 88 -11.16 -26.78 7.71
N GLN A 89 -11.96 -27.51 6.94
CA GLN A 89 -11.42 -28.60 6.10
C GLN A 89 -10.49 -28.06 5.02
N LYS A 90 -10.84 -26.97 4.33
CA LYS A 90 -9.96 -26.33 3.35
C LYS A 90 -8.68 -25.82 3.99
N MET A 91 -8.74 -25.20 5.16
CA MET A 91 -7.56 -24.78 5.91
C MET A 91 -6.62 -25.96 6.19
N ARG A 92 -7.16 -27.10 6.67
CA ARG A 92 -6.37 -28.31 6.93
C ARG A 92 -5.69 -28.86 5.65
N VAL A 93 -6.37 -28.80 4.51
CA VAL A 93 -5.81 -29.20 3.21
C VAL A 93 -4.66 -28.28 2.81
N ILE A 94 -4.82 -26.96 2.94
CA ILE A 94 -3.77 -25.98 2.63
C ILE A 94 -2.56 -26.21 3.53
N ILE A 95 -2.77 -26.33 4.84
CA ILE A 95 -1.69 -26.61 5.81
C ILE A 95 -0.98 -27.93 5.46
N GLY A 96 -1.72 -28.97 5.09
CA GLY A 96 -1.15 -30.27 4.72
C GLY A 96 -0.29 -30.25 3.45
N ASN A 97 -0.62 -29.38 2.49
CA ASN A 97 0.07 -29.30 1.19
C ASN A 97 1.18 -28.23 1.17
N LYS A 98 0.88 -27.03 1.68
CA LYS A 98 1.76 -25.85 1.69
C LYS A 98 2.66 -25.80 2.92
N GLY A 99 2.30 -26.50 4.00
CA GLY A 99 3.00 -26.50 5.29
C GLY A 99 2.61 -25.34 6.20
N GLU A 100 2.20 -24.22 5.62
CA GLU A 100 1.73 -23.03 6.32
C GLU A 100 0.46 -22.47 5.68
N ILE A 101 -0.25 -21.63 6.42
CA ILE A 101 -1.42 -20.89 5.94
C ILE A 101 -1.23 -19.42 6.26
N ASP A 102 -1.45 -18.56 5.28
CA ASP A 102 -1.32 -17.11 5.45
C ASP A 102 -2.68 -16.41 5.60
N PHE A 103 -2.64 -15.11 5.88
CA PHE A 103 -3.86 -14.30 6.02
C PHE A 103 -4.70 -14.29 4.73
N TYR A 104 -4.06 -14.21 3.56
CA TYR A 104 -4.76 -14.11 2.28
C TYR A 104 -5.47 -15.40 1.91
N ASP A 105 -4.85 -16.56 2.18
CA ASP A 105 -5.48 -17.87 2.04
C ASP A 105 -6.81 -17.91 2.83
N VAL A 106 -6.80 -17.47 4.09
CA VAL A 106 -7.99 -17.45 4.95
C VAL A 106 -9.01 -16.41 4.47
N TYR A 107 -8.56 -15.19 4.14
CA TYR A 107 -9.41 -14.11 3.65
C TYR A 107 -10.15 -14.51 2.37
N ASP A 108 -9.44 -15.03 1.36
CA ASP A 108 -10.02 -15.44 0.09
C ASP A 108 -11.03 -16.58 0.27
N MET A 109 -10.75 -17.52 1.17
CA MET A 109 -11.67 -18.61 1.47
C MET A 109 -12.92 -18.17 2.25
N ALA A 110 -12.79 -17.18 3.14
CA ALA A 110 -13.86 -16.71 4.01
C ALA A 110 -14.78 -15.68 3.34
N TYR A 111 -14.20 -14.75 2.59
CA TYR A 111 -14.94 -13.62 2.01
C TYR A 111 -15.19 -13.79 0.51
N GLY A 112 -14.42 -14.62 -0.18
CA GLY A 112 -14.54 -14.86 -1.62
C GLY A 112 -14.23 -13.63 -2.45
N LYS A 113 -13.70 -13.81 -3.65
CA LYS A 113 -13.71 -12.73 -4.65
C LYS A 113 -15.17 -12.41 -4.96
N LYS A 114 -15.70 -11.25 -4.53
CA LYS A 114 -16.86 -10.68 -5.20
C LYS A 114 -16.49 -10.56 -6.69
N PRO A 115 -17.25 -11.14 -7.62
CA PRO A 115 -16.98 -10.97 -9.04
C PRO A 115 -16.96 -9.46 -9.32
N GLN A 116 -15.89 -9.01 -9.93
CA GLN A 116 -15.58 -7.61 -10.21
C GLN A 116 -16.46 -7.02 -11.34
N ASP A 117 -17.57 -7.68 -11.68
CA ASP A 117 -18.40 -7.44 -12.86
C ASP A 117 -19.82 -6.96 -12.52
N GLU A 118 -19.97 -6.09 -11.52
CA GLU A 118 -21.13 -5.18 -11.50
C GLU A 118 -20.64 -3.75 -11.70
N PRO A 119 -20.80 -3.16 -12.89
CA PRO A 119 -20.54 -1.74 -13.07
C PRO A 119 -21.45 -0.97 -12.12
N SER A 120 -20.83 -0.14 -11.27
CA SER A 120 -21.53 0.76 -10.36
C SER A 120 -22.56 1.58 -11.14
N GLN A 121 -23.85 1.27 -10.95
CA GLN A 121 -24.98 2.02 -11.53
C GLN A 121 -25.06 3.48 -11.05
N LEU A 122 -24.14 3.93 -10.19
CA LEU A 122 -23.99 5.31 -9.73
C LEU A 122 -23.29 6.24 -10.73
N ALA A 123 -22.72 5.73 -11.82
CA ALA A 123 -22.11 6.57 -12.87
C ALA A 123 -23.12 7.04 -13.95
N ALA A 124 -24.38 6.60 -13.90
CA ALA A 124 -25.41 6.96 -14.90
C ALA A 124 -26.38 8.05 -14.43
N ALA A 125 -26.11 8.70 -13.30
CA ALA A 125 -26.96 9.74 -12.73
C ALA A 125 -26.12 10.94 -12.24
N ASN A 126 -25.42 11.61 -13.17
CA ASN A 126 -25.02 13.02 -13.08
C ASN A 126 -24.73 13.57 -14.47
#